data_AF-A0A0Q8QJB1-F1
#
_entry.id   AF-A0A0Q8QJB1-F1
#
_cell.length_a   1.000
_cell.length_b   1.000
_cell.length_c   1.000
_cell.angle_alpha   90.00
_cell.angle_beta   90.00
_cell.angle_gamma   90.00
#
_symmetry.space_group_name_H-M   'P 1'
#
loop_
_entity.id
_entity.type
_entity.pdbx_description
1 polymer ?
#
loop_
_entity_poly.entity_id
_entity_poly.type
_entity_poly.pdbx_seq_one_letter_code
_entity_poly.pdbx_strand_id
1 'polypeptide(L)'
;MNRAILVIGQSHVAAIRAAAKARREADPDRPRTRVIHTMEPQYAPEVVGEGDEAGFAAALVETIRDQIDRHAPLVVSVSGGNVHNGFALIRHPRPYDFLLSAEAGPPLDPEAEPLSEALVRAALEDGLARDRVRLREIARIAVNVVQLESPPPLADNAVIAEQADAYFRNRAIGDLGVASPGLRYKIWRLHSRIVAGYCAALGMRFLPVPREAQDAQGFLRSEFAGDATHGNQAYGEAVIRQLEAL
;
A
#
# COMPACT_ATOMS: atom_id res chain seq x y z
N MET A 1 -8.99 -23.59 -7.32
CA MET A 1 -9.57 -24.06 -6.04
C MET A 1 -9.88 -22.83 -5.22
N ASN A 2 -11.09 -22.72 -4.68
CA ASN A 2 -11.56 -21.51 -4.01
C ASN A 2 -11.06 -21.51 -2.55
N ARG A 3 -9.89 -20.88 -2.29
CA ARG A 3 -9.19 -20.90 -0.99
C ARG A 3 -9.57 -19.68 -0.14
N ALA A 4 -9.62 -19.83 1.18
CA ALA A 4 -9.77 -18.69 2.09
C ALA A 4 -8.57 -17.73 1.98
N ILE A 5 -8.80 -16.43 2.17
CA ILE A 5 -7.77 -15.39 2.11
C ILE A 5 -7.73 -14.67 3.46
N LEU A 6 -6.53 -14.42 3.98
CA LEU A 6 -6.29 -13.58 5.14
C LEU A 6 -5.43 -12.39 4.72
N VAL A 7 -6.01 -11.20 4.80
CA VAL A 7 -5.34 -9.95 4.45
C VAL A 7 -4.96 -9.20 5.72
N ILE A 8 -3.70 -8.81 5.85
CA ILE A 8 -3.11 -8.17 7.03
C ILE A 8 -2.49 -6.86 6.60
N GLY A 9 -2.85 -5.75 7.22
CA GLY A 9 -2.26 -4.46 6.87
C GLY A 9 -2.94 -3.27 7.54
N GLN A 10 -2.64 -2.09 7.03
CA GLN A 10 -3.10 -0.81 7.59
C GLN A 10 -4.25 -0.23 6.76
N SER A 11 -4.31 1.09 6.54
CA SER A 11 -5.44 1.78 5.90
C SER A 11 -5.92 1.18 4.57
N HIS A 12 -5.00 0.70 3.74
CA HIS A 12 -5.31 0.12 2.43
C HIS A 12 -6.14 -1.16 2.46
N VAL A 13 -6.18 -1.87 3.60
CA VAL A 13 -7.05 -3.04 3.74
C VAL A 13 -8.53 -2.68 3.84
N ALA A 14 -8.88 -1.40 4.06
CA ALA A 14 -10.26 -0.95 4.16
C ALA A 14 -11.07 -1.22 2.88
N ALA A 15 -10.47 -0.98 1.71
CA ALA A 15 -11.06 -1.29 0.40
C ALA A 15 -11.40 -2.78 0.28
N ILE A 16 -10.44 -3.64 0.64
CA ILE A 16 -10.57 -5.09 0.58
C ILE A 16 -11.60 -5.58 1.60
N ARG A 17 -11.63 -5.00 2.79
CA ARG A 17 -12.63 -5.30 3.83
C ARG A 17 -14.05 -4.96 3.36
N ALA A 18 -14.24 -3.83 2.71
CA ALA A 18 -15.53 -3.43 2.15
C ALA A 18 -16.00 -4.44 1.09
N ALA A 19 -15.13 -4.83 0.16
CA ALA A 19 -15.44 -5.83 -0.85
C ALA A 19 -15.72 -7.22 -0.25
N ALA A 20 -14.91 -7.67 0.70
CA ALA A 20 -15.10 -8.93 1.40
C ALA A 20 -16.43 -8.98 2.16
N LYS A 21 -16.84 -7.87 2.78
CA LYS A 21 -18.15 -7.73 3.42
C LYS A 21 -19.28 -7.88 2.40
N ALA A 22 -19.24 -7.12 1.30
CA ALA A 22 -20.26 -7.17 0.25
C ALA A 22 -20.39 -8.58 -0.36
N ARG A 23 -19.27 -9.26 -0.63
CA ARG A 23 -19.29 -10.65 -1.12
C ARG A 23 -19.96 -11.61 -0.14
N ARG A 24 -19.67 -11.48 1.15
CA ARG A 24 -20.27 -12.34 2.19
C ARG A 24 -21.77 -12.11 2.33
N GLU A 25 -22.23 -10.88 2.17
CA GLU A 25 -23.66 -10.55 2.21
C GLU A 25 -24.40 -11.11 0.99
N ALA A 26 -23.75 -11.12 -0.18
CA ALA A 26 -24.31 -11.68 -1.41
C ALA A 26 -24.26 -13.22 -1.48
N ASP A 27 -23.20 -13.83 -0.94
CA ASP A 27 -22.98 -15.27 -0.91
C ASP A 27 -22.31 -15.70 0.41
N PRO A 28 -23.09 -16.09 1.43
CA PRO A 28 -22.58 -16.49 2.74
C PRO A 28 -21.71 -17.75 2.73
N ASP A 29 -21.84 -18.60 1.72
CA ASP A 29 -21.16 -19.90 1.60
C ASP A 29 -19.84 -19.79 0.85
N ARG A 30 -19.56 -18.65 0.21
CA ARG A 30 -18.28 -18.37 -0.46
C ARG A 30 -17.09 -18.48 0.51
N PRO A 31 -15.94 -19.03 0.07
CA PRO A 31 -14.71 -18.97 0.84
C PRO A 31 -14.40 -17.55 1.31
N ARG A 32 -14.12 -17.43 2.60
CA ARG A 32 -14.03 -16.12 3.26
C ARG A 32 -12.70 -15.44 2.95
N THR A 33 -12.79 -14.17 2.56
CA THR A 33 -11.71 -13.20 2.71
C THR A 33 -11.85 -12.53 4.07
N ARG A 34 -10.83 -12.67 4.93
CA ARG A 34 -10.77 -12.03 6.25
C ARG A 34 -9.72 -10.94 6.25
N VAL A 35 -9.95 -9.91 7.06
CA VAL A 35 -9.08 -8.73 7.10
C VAL A 35 -8.72 -8.39 8.55
N ILE A 36 -7.42 -8.43 8.85
CA ILE A 36 -6.85 -7.88 10.08
C ILE A 36 -6.34 -6.48 9.75
N HIS A 37 -7.02 -5.46 10.29
CA HIS A 37 -6.59 -4.07 10.18
C HIS A 37 -5.74 -3.72 11.39
N THR A 38 -4.43 -3.65 11.21
CA THR A 38 -3.46 -3.63 12.31
C THR A 38 -3.49 -2.34 13.14
N MET A 39 -4.16 -1.28 12.65
CA MET A 39 -4.37 -0.04 13.41
C MET A 39 -5.65 -0.06 14.28
N GLU A 40 -6.37 -1.19 14.36
CA GLU A 40 -7.51 -1.30 15.27
C GLU A 40 -7.07 -1.22 16.75
N PRO A 41 -7.87 -0.60 17.64
CA PRO A 41 -7.47 -0.37 19.04
C PRO A 41 -7.03 -1.62 19.80
N GLN A 42 -7.63 -2.77 19.51
CA GLN A 42 -7.29 -4.05 20.13
C GLN A 42 -5.87 -4.56 19.82
N TYR A 43 -5.23 -4.00 18.79
CA TYR A 43 -3.86 -4.32 18.42
C TYR A 43 -2.87 -3.23 18.85
N ALA A 44 -3.30 -2.20 19.58
CA ALA A 44 -2.40 -1.13 20.01
C ALA A 44 -1.61 -1.51 21.28
N PRO A 45 -0.28 -1.32 21.32
CA PRO A 45 0.59 -0.94 20.20
C PRO A 45 0.79 -2.10 19.21
N GLU A 46 0.74 -1.82 17.90
CA GLU A 46 0.89 -2.84 16.84
C GLU A 46 2.29 -3.47 16.88
N VAL A 47 3.30 -2.62 17.03
CA VAL A 47 4.72 -2.96 17.09
C VAL A 47 5.27 -2.54 18.45
N VAL A 48 6.04 -3.42 19.08
CA VAL A 48 6.76 -3.19 20.33
C VAL A 48 8.26 -3.32 20.09
N GLY A 49 9.07 -2.64 20.92
CA GLY A 49 10.53 -2.59 20.75
C GLY A 49 10.98 -1.57 19.70
N GLU A 50 12.29 -1.52 19.47
CA GLU A 50 12.96 -0.57 18.57
C GLU A 50 14.04 -1.26 17.74
N GLY A 51 14.39 -0.67 16.60
CA GLY A 51 15.44 -1.19 15.71
C GLY A 51 15.19 -2.63 15.29
N ASP A 52 16.23 -3.45 15.38
CA ASP A 52 16.18 -4.85 14.96
C ASP A 52 15.32 -5.74 15.87
N GLU A 53 15.16 -5.36 17.14
CA GLU A 53 14.34 -6.06 18.15
C GLU A 53 12.84 -5.71 18.04
N ALA A 54 12.47 -4.75 17.18
CA ALA A 54 11.07 -4.36 17.01
C ALA A 54 10.24 -5.51 16.42
N GLY A 55 9.12 -5.85 17.03
CA GLY A 55 8.27 -6.97 16.58
C GLY A 55 6.78 -6.67 16.77
N PHE A 56 5.92 -7.51 16.20
CA PHE A 56 4.50 -7.39 16.48
C PHE A 56 4.20 -7.71 17.95
N ALA A 57 3.28 -6.94 18.55
CA ALA A 57 2.78 -7.25 19.88
C ALA A 57 2.09 -8.62 19.92
N ALA A 58 2.13 -9.28 21.08
CA ALA A 58 1.61 -10.64 21.27
C ALA A 58 0.16 -10.79 20.79
N ALA A 59 -0.73 -9.83 21.11
CA ALA A 59 -2.12 -9.86 20.70
C ALA A 59 -2.33 -9.94 19.18
N LEU A 60 -1.51 -9.22 18.39
CA LEU A 60 -1.55 -9.27 16.94
C LEU A 60 -1.00 -10.61 16.42
N VAL A 61 0.12 -11.08 16.98
CA VAL A 61 0.72 -12.39 16.63
C VAL A 61 -0.27 -13.54 16.88
N GLU A 62 -0.91 -13.55 18.04
CA GLU A 62 -1.91 -14.56 18.42
C GLU A 62 -3.09 -14.55 17.47
N THR A 63 -3.62 -13.37 17.14
CA THR A 63 -4.72 -13.23 16.18
C THR A 63 -4.34 -13.76 14.80
N ILE A 64 -3.15 -13.40 14.28
CA ILE A 64 -2.71 -13.88 12.95
C ILE A 64 -2.59 -15.40 12.95
N ARG A 65 -1.94 -15.99 13.97
CA ARG A 65 -1.77 -17.44 14.10
C ARG A 65 -3.11 -18.17 14.19
N ASP A 66 -4.02 -17.69 15.02
CA ASP A 66 -5.37 -18.27 15.16
C ASP A 66 -6.10 -18.33 13.80
N GLN A 67 -6.01 -17.26 13.01
CA GLN A 67 -6.62 -17.24 11.67
C GLN A 67 -5.94 -18.18 10.68
N ILE A 68 -4.62 -18.33 10.77
CA ILE A 68 -3.85 -19.27 9.93
C ILE A 68 -4.22 -20.71 10.29
N ASP A 69 -4.16 -21.07 11.57
CA ASP A 69 -4.35 -22.43 12.07
C ASP A 69 -5.78 -22.94 11.79
N ARG A 70 -6.79 -22.08 11.94
CA ARG A 70 -8.20 -22.46 11.72
C ARG A 70 -8.60 -22.58 10.26
N HIS A 71 -7.92 -21.88 9.35
CA HIS A 71 -8.46 -21.66 8.00
C HIS A 71 -7.48 -21.97 6.87
N ALA A 72 -6.20 -22.25 7.17
CA ALA A 72 -5.13 -22.46 6.19
C ALA A 72 -5.17 -21.47 5.00
N PRO A 73 -5.36 -20.15 5.25
CA PRO A 73 -5.65 -19.19 4.20
C PRO A 73 -4.43 -18.89 3.35
N LEU A 74 -4.63 -18.31 2.17
CA LEU A 74 -3.59 -17.52 1.51
C LEU A 74 -3.35 -16.28 2.36
N VAL A 75 -2.13 -16.11 2.87
CA VAL A 75 -1.77 -14.94 3.68
C VAL A 75 -1.27 -13.83 2.77
N VAL A 76 -1.90 -12.67 2.89
CA VAL A 76 -1.62 -11.48 2.08
C VAL A 76 -1.28 -10.33 3.00
N SER A 77 -0.14 -9.68 2.77
CA SER A 77 0.23 -8.43 3.42
C SER A 77 -0.10 -7.24 2.53
N VAL A 78 -0.60 -6.18 3.13
CA VAL A 78 -0.87 -4.87 2.54
C VAL A 78 -0.26 -3.79 3.46
N SER A 79 1.02 -3.97 3.79
CA SER A 79 1.80 -3.06 4.63
C SER A 79 2.57 -2.03 3.79
N GLY A 80 2.86 -0.85 4.36
CA GLY A 80 3.61 0.22 3.69
C GLY A 80 2.89 0.96 2.58
N GLY A 81 1.59 0.74 2.40
CA GLY A 81 0.86 1.18 1.22
C GLY A 81 0.85 2.69 0.96
N ASN A 82 1.05 3.54 1.97
CA ASN A 82 0.85 4.99 1.85
C ASN A 82 2.12 5.85 1.95
N VAL A 83 3.30 5.26 2.18
CA VAL A 83 4.53 6.04 2.44
C VAL A 83 4.86 6.97 1.27
N HIS A 84 4.70 6.48 0.03
CA HIS A 84 4.92 7.25 -1.18
C HIS A 84 4.09 8.56 -1.25
N ASN A 85 2.83 8.53 -0.79
CA ASN A 85 1.97 9.72 -0.73
C ASN A 85 2.46 10.73 0.32
N GLY A 86 3.05 10.26 1.41
CA GLY A 86 3.68 11.12 2.40
C GLY A 86 4.82 11.99 1.84
N PHE A 87 5.50 11.51 0.79
CA PHE A 87 6.60 12.23 0.13
C PHE A 87 6.13 13.08 -1.06
N ALA A 88 5.07 12.66 -1.75
CA ALA A 88 4.78 13.16 -3.10
C ALA A 88 3.35 13.69 -3.30
N LEU A 89 2.45 13.62 -2.32
CA LEU A 89 1.08 14.10 -2.52
C LEU A 89 1.00 15.63 -2.51
N ILE A 90 1.60 16.27 -1.51
CA ILE A 90 1.64 17.72 -1.36
C ILE A 90 2.86 18.28 -2.08
N ARG A 91 2.70 19.38 -2.84
CA ARG A 91 3.83 20.05 -3.50
C ARG A 91 4.81 20.58 -2.45
N HIS A 92 6.10 20.30 -2.62
CA HIS A 92 7.12 20.82 -1.70
C HIS A 92 7.35 22.33 -1.96
N PRO A 93 7.60 23.17 -0.93
CA PRO A 93 7.90 24.61 -1.12
C PRO A 93 9.10 24.89 -2.01
N ARG A 94 10.05 23.95 -2.06
CA ARG A 94 11.11 23.86 -3.07
C ARG A 94 10.81 22.63 -3.94
N PRO A 95 10.04 22.75 -5.04
CA PRO A 95 9.68 21.61 -5.86
C PRO A 95 10.93 20.83 -6.26
N TYR A 96 10.87 19.51 -6.16
CA TYR A 96 11.96 18.61 -6.49
C TYR A 96 11.46 17.50 -7.40
N ASP A 97 12.35 16.96 -8.22
CA ASP A 97 12.02 15.85 -9.11
C ASP A 97 13.27 15.01 -9.43
N PHE A 98 13.08 13.81 -9.98
CA PHE A 98 14.17 12.89 -10.33
C PHE A 98 13.78 12.01 -11.52
N LEU A 99 14.73 11.26 -12.06
CA LEU A 99 14.49 10.25 -13.10
C LEU A 99 14.61 8.84 -12.52
N LEU A 100 13.77 7.93 -13.01
CA LEU A 100 13.88 6.51 -12.69
C LEU A 100 15.01 5.89 -13.53
N SER A 101 15.91 5.19 -12.87
CA SER A 101 17.07 4.50 -13.47
C SER A 101 16.70 3.15 -14.09
N ALA A 102 15.63 2.51 -13.62
CA ALA A 102 15.26 1.15 -14.03
C ALA A 102 14.17 1.09 -15.11
N GLU A 103 13.47 2.20 -15.38
CA GLU A 103 12.40 2.25 -16.37
C GLU A 103 12.25 3.67 -16.92
N ALA A 104 11.71 3.79 -18.14
CA ALA A 104 11.31 5.08 -18.67
C ALA A 104 10.10 5.58 -17.86
N GLY A 105 10.22 6.78 -17.30
CA GLY A 105 9.13 7.44 -16.58
C GLY A 105 8.75 8.77 -17.24
N PRO A 106 7.81 9.51 -16.62
CA PRO A 106 7.54 10.89 -16.99
C PRO A 106 8.83 11.73 -17.01
N PRO A 107 8.92 12.74 -17.91
CA PRO A 107 10.08 13.64 -17.93
C PRO A 107 10.26 14.37 -16.60
N LEU A 108 11.43 14.99 -16.43
CA LEU A 108 11.63 15.92 -15.31
C LEU A 108 10.69 17.12 -15.44
N ASP A 109 10.10 17.51 -14.32
CA ASP A 109 9.41 18.79 -14.19
C ASP A 109 10.42 19.94 -14.35
N PRO A 110 10.27 20.84 -15.34
CA PRO A 110 11.21 21.93 -15.58
C PRO A 110 11.22 22.98 -14.45
N GLU A 111 10.21 23.02 -13.59
CA GLU A 111 10.16 23.91 -12.43
C GLU A 111 10.78 23.31 -11.16
N ALA A 112 11.23 22.05 -11.22
CA ALA A 112 11.71 21.31 -10.06
C ALA A 112 13.24 21.23 -9.98
N GLU A 113 13.76 21.26 -8.76
CA GLU A 113 15.16 20.99 -8.47
C GLU A 113 15.44 19.49 -8.73
N PRO A 114 16.38 19.16 -9.65
CA PRO A 114 16.69 17.77 -9.95
C PRO A 114 17.48 17.14 -8.81
N LEU A 115 16.97 16.03 -8.28
CA LEU A 115 17.65 15.17 -7.31
C LEU A 115 18.05 13.84 -7.95
N SER A 116 19.03 13.16 -7.34
CA SER A 116 19.39 11.80 -7.76
C SER A 116 18.38 10.78 -7.22
N GLU A 117 18.13 9.69 -7.97
CA GLU A 117 17.30 8.58 -7.47
C GLU A 117 17.88 8.01 -6.16
N ALA A 118 19.21 7.98 -6.02
CA ALA A 118 19.87 7.45 -4.82
C ALA A 118 19.50 8.24 -3.55
N LEU A 119 19.42 9.58 -3.63
CA LEU A 119 19.01 10.43 -2.52
C LEU A 119 17.54 10.19 -2.15
N VAL A 120 16.67 10.15 -3.16
CA VAL A 120 15.23 9.91 -2.97
C VAL A 120 14.98 8.50 -2.41
N ARG A 121 15.72 7.50 -2.88
CA ARG A 121 15.69 6.12 -2.39
C ARG A 121 16.04 6.05 -0.92
N ALA A 122 17.15 6.67 -0.51
CA ALA A 122 17.57 6.66 0.90
C ALA A 122 16.50 7.25 1.82
N ALA A 123 15.85 8.34 1.41
CA ALA A 123 14.76 8.95 2.16
C ALA A 123 13.51 8.05 2.23
N LEU A 124 13.15 7.38 1.14
CA LEU A 124 12.04 6.43 1.14
C LEU A 124 12.31 5.19 1.98
N GLU A 125 13.53 4.65 1.94
CA GLU A 125 13.93 3.50 2.75
C GLU A 125 13.88 3.81 4.25
N ASP A 126 14.28 5.02 4.65
CA ASP A 126 14.12 5.52 6.03
C ASP A 126 12.64 5.61 6.42
N GLY A 127 11.81 6.21 5.54
CA GLY A 127 10.36 6.28 5.74
C GLY A 127 9.66 4.91 5.81
N LEU A 128 10.26 3.87 5.22
CA LEU A 128 9.78 2.49 5.20
C LEU A 128 10.32 1.62 6.34
N ALA A 129 11.13 2.16 7.26
CA ALA A 129 11.76 1.36 8.31
C ALA A 129 10.75 0.54 9.13
N ARG A 130 9.61 1.14 9.52
CA ARG A 130 8.53 0.44 10.22
C ARG A 130 7.84 -0.62 9.35
N ASP A 131 7.64 -0.35 8.07
CA ASP A 131 7.01 -1.31 7.17
C ASP A 131 7.90 -2.52 6.89
N ARG A 132 9.23 -2.32 6.85
CA ARG A 132 10.19 -3.41 6.81
C ARG A 132 10.05 -4.34 8.02
N VAL A 133 9.83 -3.80 9.23
CA VAL A 133 9.53 -4.60 10.42
C VAL A 133 8.22 -5.38 10.25
N ARG A 134 7.15 -4.76 9.74
CA ARG A 134 5.87 -5.43 9.49
C ARG A 134 6.02 -6.60 8.53
N LEU A 135 6.69 -6.39 7.39
CA LEU A 135 6.91 -7.44 6.39
C LEU A 135 7.71 -8.62 6.98
N ARG A 136 8.79 -8.32 7.72
CA ARG A 136 9.59 -9.33 8.41
C ARG A 136 8.75 -10.15 9.38
N GLU A 137 7.94 -9.51 10.21
CA GLU A 137 7.12 -10.19 11.21
C GLU A 137 6.03 -11.06 10.57
N ILE A 138 5.38 -10.58 9.50
CA ILE A 138 4.41 -11.40 8.76
C ILE A 138 5.12 -12.62 8.14
N ALA A 139 6.28 -12.44 7.52
CA ALA A 139 7.06 -13.55 6.94
C ALA A 139 7.59 -14.55 8.00
N ARG A 140 7.80 -14.10 9.24
CA ARG A 140 8.17 -14.97 10.37
C ARG A 140 6.98 -15.80 10.87
N ILE A 141 5.77 -15.25 10.83
CA ILE A 141 4.56 -15.89 11.36
C ILE A 141 3.92 -16.83 10.33
N ALA A 142 4.01 -16.51 9.04
CA ALA A 142 3.32 -17.20 7.96
C ALA A 142 4.27 -17.62 6.84
N VAL A 143 3.98 -18.76 6.21
CA VAL A 143 4.69 -19.24 5.01
C VAL A 143 3.96 -18.84 3.74
N ASN A 144 4.68 -18.75 2.62
CA ASN A 144 4.12 -18.42 1.29
C ASN A 144 3.31 -17.12 1.27
N VAL A 145 3.81 -16.08 1.95
CA VAL A 145 3.12 -14.79 2.05
C VAL A 145 3.20 -14.03 0.73
N VAL A 146 2.09 -13.40 0.35
CA VAL A 146 2.01 -12.46 -0.77
C VAL A 146 1.97 -11.04 -0.24
N GLN A 147 2.89 -10.16 -0.63
CA GLN A 147 2.74 -8.72 -0.44
C GLN A 147 2.04 -8.13 -1.66
N LEU A 148 0.96 -7.40 -1.43
CA LEU A 148 0.29 -6.63 -2.47
C LEU A 148 0.98 -5.28 -2.67
N GLU A 149 1.20 -4.89 -3.92
CA GLU A 149 1.63 -3.53 -4.27
C GLU A 149 0.57 -2.51 -3.82
N SER A 150 1.01 -1.33 -3.37
CA SER A 150 0.08 -0.25 -3.05
C SER A 150 -0.66 0.21 -4.32
N PRO A 151 -1.91 0.70 -4.21
CA PRO A 151 -2.59 1.32 -5.34
C PRO A 151 -1.68 2.37 -6.02
N PRO A 152 -1.75 2.51 -7.35
CA PRO A 152 -1.09 3.62 -8.02
C PRO A 152 -1.69 4.95 -7.55
N PRO A 153 -0.93 6.05 -7.68
CA PRO A 153 -1.47 7.38 -7.38
C PRO A 153 -2.55 7.78 -8.40
N LEU A 154 -3.37 8.74 -8.01
CA LEU A 154 -4.26 9.45 -8.92
C LEU A 154 -3.47 10.45 -9.80
N ALA A 155 -3.88 10.57 -11.07
CA ALA A 155 -3.31 11.54 -11.99
C ALA A 155 -3.88 12.95 -11.78
N ASP A 156 -5.17 13.07 -11.48
CA ASP A 156 -5.87 14.36 -11.44
C ASP A 156 -5.63 15.12 -10.13
N ASN A 157 -4.97 16.28 -10.24
CA ASN A 157 -4.67 17.14 -9.10
C ASN A 157 -5.92 17.78 -8.47
N ALA A 158 -6.95 18.10 -9.25
CA ALA A 158 -8.17 18.71 -8.74
C ALA A 158 -8.96 17.71 -7.88
N VAL A 159 -9.08 16.47 -8.37
CA VAL A 159 -9.72 15.38 -7.62
C VAL A 159 -8.97 15.11 -6.32
N ILE A 160 -7.64 15.06 -6.34
CA ILE A 160 -6.83 14.88 -5.12
C ILE A 160 -7.06 16.02 -4.13
N ALA A 161 -7.07 17.27 -4.60
CA ALA A 161 -7.28 18.43 -3.73
C ALA A 161 -8.67 18.41 -3.06
N GLU A 162 -9.71 18.02 -3.81
CA GLU A 162 -11.08 17.90 -3.31
C GLU A 162 -11.24 16.73 -2.32
N GLN A 163 -10.60 15.59 -2.61
CA GLN A 163 -10.77 14.34 -1.87
C GLN A 163 -9.69 14.08 -0.81
N ALA A 164 -8.78 15.02 -0.59
CA ALA A 164 -7.73 14.89 0.43
C ALA A 164 -8.34 14.60 1.80
N ASP A 165 -7.79 13.63 2.52
CA ASP A 165 -8.24 13.33 3.89
C ASP A 165 -7.85 14.45 4.87
N ALA A 166 -8.26 14.31 6.13
CA ALA A 166 -7.91 15.28 7.17
C ALA A 166 -6.39 15.37 7.41
N TYR A 167 -5.64 14.29 7.19
CA TYR A 167 -4.21 14.26 7.39
C TYR A 167 -3.49 15.19 6.41
N PHE A 168 -3.84 15.15 5.12
CA PHE A 168 -3.25 16.03 4.10
C PHE A 168 -3.81 17.45 4.16
N ARG A 169 -5.11 17.61 4.45
CA ARG A 169 -5.72 18.94 4.65
C ARG A 169 -5.03 19.74 5.76
N ASN A 170 -4.65 19.07 6.84
CA ASN A 170 -3.94 19.69 7.96
C ASN A 170 -2.44 19.92 7.70
N ARG A 171 -1.90 19.51 6.54
CA ARG A 171 -0.48 19.62 6.17
C ARG A 171 -0.24 20.60 5.01
N ALA A 172 -1.07 21.65 4.92
CA ALA A 172 -0.92 22.74 3.96
C ALA A 172 -1.10 22.35 2.47
N ILE A 173 -1.85 21.27 2.16
CA ILE A 173 -2.23 20.97 0.77
C ILE A 173 -3.03 22.12 0.13
N GLY A 174 -3.79 22.88 0.93
CA GLY A 174 -4.53 24.06 0.47
C GLY A 174 -3.61 25.22 0.07
N ASP A 175 -2.47 25.37 0.73
CA ASP A 175 -1.53 26.48 0.50
C ASP A 175 -0.47 26.13 -0.57
N LEU A 176 0.03 24.89 -0.52
CA LEU A 176 1.10 24.42 -1.40
C LEU A 176 0.58 23.75 -2.68
N GLY A 177 -0.65 23.25 -2.65
CA GLY A 177 -1.24 22.48 -3.73
C GLY A 177 -0.75 21.04 -3.79
N VAL A 178 -1.24 20.33 -4.81
CA VAL A 178 -0.89 18.94 -5.11
C VAL A 178 0.38 18.91 -5.96
N ALA A 179 1.29 17.97 -5.71
CA ALA A 179 2.51 17.84 -6.50
C ALA A 179 2.20 17.48 -7.97
N SER A 180 3.23 17.38 -8.82
CA SER A 180 3.01 16.94 -10.20
C SER A 180 2.64 15.44 -10.25
N PRO A 181 1.77 15.02 -11.19
CA PRO A 181 1.47 13.59 -11.40
C PRO A 181 2.73 12.78 -11.72
N GLY A 182 3.69 13.39 -12.43
CA GLY A 182 4.97 12.80 -12.76
C GLY A 182 5.79 12.46 -11.51
N LEU A 183 5.90 13.37 -10.55
CA LEU A 183 6.60 13.11 -9.29
C LEU A 183 5.92 12.00 -8.49
N ARG A 184 4.59 12.05 -8.34
CA ARG A 184 3.83 11.00 -7.63
C ARG A 184 4.06 9.63 -8.23
N TYR A 185 4.00 9.52 -9.55
CA TYR A 185 4.25 8.28 -10.26
C TYR A 185 5.66 7.75 -9.97
N LYS A 186 6.69 8.60 -10.12
CA LYS A 186 8.09 8.19 -9.92
C LYS A 186 8.36 7.76 -8.47
N ILE A 187 7.81 8.47 -7.50
CA ILE A 187 7.92 8.09 -6.08
C ILE A 187 7.20 6.77 -5.81
N TRP A 188 6.00 6.55 -6.34
CA TRP A 188 5.27 5.27 -6.23
C TRP A 188 6.05 4.10 -6.86
N ARG A 189 6.61 4.28 -8.07
CA ARG A 189 7.43 3.26 -8.73
C ARG A 189 8.70 2.92 -7.96
N LEU A 190 9.40 3.93 -7.44
CA LEU A 190 10.58 3.72 -6.61
C LEU A 190 10.23 3.00 -5.31
N HIS A 191 9.18 3.45 -4.62
CA HIS A 191 8.62 2.79 -3.44
C HIS A 191 8.27 1.32 -3.70
N SER A 192 7.52 1.03 -4.77
CA SER A 192 7.14 -0.33 -5.16
C SER A 192 8.36 -1.23 -5.37
N ARG A 193 9.40 -0.74 -6.07
CA ARG A 193 10.66 -1.47 -6.26
C ARG A 193 11.40 -1.75 -4.94
N ILE A 194 11.41 -0.79 -4.01
CA ILE A 194 12.01 -0.98 -2.68
C ILE A 194 11.27 -2.09 -1.93
N VAL A 195 9.94 -2.02 -1.87
CA VAL A 195 9.11 -3.03 -1.19
C VAL A 195 9.25 -4.41 -1.84
N ALA A 196 9.25 -4.49 -3.17
CA ALA A 196 9.50 -5.74 -3.89
C ALA A 196 10.87 -6.34 -3.55
N GLY A 197 11.90 -5.50 -3.38
CA GLY A 197 13.23 -5.92 -2.90
C GLY A 197 13.20 -6.49 -1.49
N TYR A 198 12.46 -5.86 -0.57
CA TYR A 198 12.26 -6.41 0.79
C TYR A 198 11.54 -7.76 0.76
N CYS A 199 10.49 -7.89 -0.07
CA CYS A 199 9.77 -9.15 -0.25
C CYS A 199 10.69 -10.25 -0.77
N ALA A 200 11.52 -9.98 -1.78
CA ALA A 200 12.48 -10.93 -2.30
C ALA A 200 13.48 -11.39 -1.24
N ALA A 201 14.01 -10.46 -0.42
CA ALA A 201 14.92 -10.78 0.68
C ALA A 201 14.26 -11.62 1.80
N LEU A 202 12.95 -11.50 1.99
CA LEU A 202 12.17 -12.24 2.98
C LEU A 202 11.53 -13.52 2.43
N GLY A 203 11.77 -13.87 1.15
CA GLY A 203 11.13 -15.03 0.50
C GLY A 203 9.62 -14.88 0.29
N MET A 204 9.11 -13.64 0.28
CA MET A 204 7.71 -13.33 0.00
C MET A 204 7.48 -13.12 -1.49
N ARG A 205 6.28 -13.45 -1.98
CA ARG A 205 5.86 -13.10 -3.34
C ARG A 205 5.36 -11.66 -3.38
N PHE A 206 5.90 -10.83 -4.26
CA PHE A 206 5.34 -9.50 -4.54
C PHE A 206 4.29 -9.61 -5.67
N LEU A 207 3.08 -9.12 -5.42
CA LEU A 207 1.97 -9.12 -6.37
C LEU A 207 1.68 -7.68 -6.84
N PRO A 208 1.86 -7.36 -8.12
CA PRO A 208 1.50 -6.04 -8.65
C PRO A 208 0.00 -5.80 -8.55
N VAL A 209 -0.40 -4.53 -8.58
CA VAL A 209 -1.82 -4.14 -8.55
C VAL A 209 -2.63 -4.76 -9.70
N PRO A 210 -3.97 -4.88 -9.58
CA PRO A 210 -4.81 -5.35 -10.67
C PRO A 210 -4.65 -4.46 -11.91
N ARG A 211 -4.30 -5.06 -13.07
CA ARG A 211 -4.12 -4.29 -14.32
C ARG A 211 -5.34 -3.47 -14.71
N GLU A 212 -6.53 -3.97 -14.43
CA GLU A 212 -7.79 -3.27 -14.74
C GLU A 212 -7.99 -1.98 -13.93
N ALA A 213 -7.30 -1.85 -12.79
CA ALA A 213 -7.35 -0.65 -11.95
C ALA A 213 -6.45 0.48 -12.49
N GLN A 214 -5.59 0.19 -13.46
CA GLN A 214 -4.67 1.15 -14.05
C GLN A 214 -5.20 1.71 -15.36
N ASP A 215 -4.95 2.99 -15.61
CA ASP A 215 -5.12 3.59 -16.94
C ASP A 215 -3.93 3.27 -17.86
N ALA A 216 -3.96 3.80 -19.09
CA ALA A 216 -2.91 3.57 -20.08
C ALA A 216 -1.54 4.16 -19.67
N GLN A 217 -1.52 5.07 -18.71
CA GLN A 217 -0.32 5.73 -18.17
C GLN A 217 0.14 5.09 -16.85
N GLY A 218 -0.62 4.13 -16.32
CA GLY A 218 -0.31 3.39 -15.10
C GLY A 218 -0.85 4.02 -13.81
N PHE A 219 -1.63 5.10 -13.89
CA PHE A 219 -2.29 5.72 -12.74
C PHE A 219 -3.58 4.98 -12.37
N LEU A 220 -4.06 5.19 -11.15
CA LEU A 220 -5.31 4.59 -10.69
C LEU A 220 -6.49 5.22 -11.44
N ARG A 221 -7.33 4.38 -12.06
CA ARG A 221 -8.58 4.82 -12.69
C ARG A 221 -9.56 5.33 -11.63
N SER A 222 -10.25 6.42 -11.93
CA SER A 222 -11.17 7.10 -10.99
C SER A 222 -12.27 6.19 -10.45
N GLU A 223 -12.78 5.24 -11.23
CA GLU A 223 -13.80 4.26 -10.80
C GLU A 223 -13.31 3.32 -9.68
N PHE A 224 -12.01 3.21 -9.47
CA PHE A 224 -11.38 2.43 -8.41
C PHE A 224 -10.90 3.29 -7.24
N ALA A 225 -11.00 4.62 -7.33
CA ALA A 225 -10.57 5.54 -6.29
C ALA A 225 -11.65 5.71 -5.21
N GLY A 226 -11.24 5.68 -3.94
CA GLY A 226 -12.09 5.97 -2.79
C GLY A 226 -11.84 7.36 -2.21
N ASP A 227 -10.58 7.78 -2.18
CA ASP A 227 -10.14 9.13 -1.82
C ASP A 227 -8.82 9.45 -2.54
N ALA A 228 -8.14 10.51 -2.11
CA ALA A 228 -6.87 10.96 -2.68
C ALA A 228 -5.73 9.90 -2.67
N THR A 229 -5.80 8.89 -1.79
CA THR A 229 -4.73 7.89 -1.57
C THR A 229 -5.20 6.43 -1.57
N HIS A 230 -6.48 6.17 -1.33
CA HIS A 230 -7.02 4.83 -1.12
C HIS A 230 -7.93 4.40 -2.27
N GLY A 231 -7.92 3.09 -2.56
CA GLY A 231 -8.91 2.47 -3.42
C GLY A 231 -10.28 2.36 -2.74
N ASN A 232 -11.33 2.23 -3.53
CA ASN A 232 -12.70 2.00 -3.06
C ASN A 232 -13.06 0.50 -3.00
N GLN A 233 -14.33 0.20 -2.77
CA GLN A 233 -14.84 -1.18 -2.76
C GLN A 233 -14.59 -1.92 -4.09
N ALA A 234 -14.71 -1.26 -5.25
CA ALA A 234 -14.43 -1.88 -6.54
C ALA A 234 -12.95 -2.24 -6.68
N TYR A 235 -12.06 -1.44 -6.09
CA TYR A 235 -10.63 -1.78 -6.05
C TYR A 235 -10.38 -2.99 -5.15
N GLY A 236 -11.02 -3.04 -3.99
CA GLY A 236 -10.99 -4.21 -3.12
C GLY A 236 -11.46 -5.48 -3.83
N GLU A 237 -12.53 -5.38 -4.63
CA GLU A 237 -13.07 -6.48 -5.42
C GLU A 237 -12.07 -6.97 -6.48
N ALA A 238 -11.46 -6.04 -7.24
CA ALA A 238 -10.42 -6.34 -8.22
C ALA A 238 -9.23 -7.10 -7.59
N VAL A 239 -8.78 -6.64 -6.42
CA VAL A 239 -7.71 -7.28 -5.65
C VAL A 239 -8.10 -8.70 -5.22
N ILE A 240 -9.30 -8.91 -4.67
CA ILE A 240 -9.71 -10.26 -4.24
C ILE A 240 -9.78 -11.20 -5.44
N ARG A 241 -10.32 -10.77 -6.59
CA ARG A 241 -10.34 -11.59 -7.82
C ARG A 241 -8.93 -11.96 -8.29
N GLN A 242 -7.99 -11.03 -8.23
CA GLN A 242 -6.59 -11.28 -8.59
C GLN A 242 -5.94 -12.30 -7.66
N LEU A 243 -6.24 -12.24 -6.35
CA LEU A 243 -5.72 -13.18 -5.36
C LEU A 243 -6.33 -14.59 -5.49
N GLU A 244 -7.62 -14.69 -5.82
CA GLU A 244 -8.29 -15.97 -6.10
C GLU A 244 -7.74 -16.68 -7.34
N ALA A 245 -7.08 -15.95 -8.24
CA ALA A 245 -6.48 -16.47 -9.46
C ALA A 245 -5.03 -16.96 -9.30
N LEU A 246 -4.46 -16.89 -8.09
CA LEU A 246 -3.12 -17.42 -7.77
C LEU A 246 -3.13 -18.95 -7.55
#